data_AF-A0A645GHK7-F1
#
_entry.id   AF-A0A645GHK7-F1
#
_cell.length_a   1.000
_cell.length_b   1.000
_cell.length_c   1.000
_cell.angle_alpha   90.00
_cell.angle_beta   90.00
_cell.angle_gamma   90.00
#
_symmetry.space_group_name_H-M   'P 1'
#
loop_
_entity.id
_entity.type
_entity.pdbx_description
1 polymer ?
#
loop_
_entity_poly.entity_id
_entity_poly.type
_entity_poly.pdbx_seq_one_letter_code
_entity_poly.pdbx_strand_id
1 'polypeptide(L)'
;MANIASTLNKLAADNCMYLSGNFGFISYPKELTTGSSIMPHKKNPDVWELIRAHSNRLQSLPNEISLMTTNMPHGYHRDYQLLKEVLFPAIETLHTLLEMSHFMLEHIVVNEDILSDPRYGYLFTVEEVNKRVLQGIPFREAYQQVGKEVQEGIFHAEKRVHHSHAGSIGNLCTKEIRKKMEMASQPIQ
;
A
#
# COMPACT_ATOMS: atom_id res chain seq x y z
N MET A 1 17.30 -6.95 0.16
CA MET A 1 16.23 -7.94 -0.08
C MET A 1 15.11 -7.84 0.96
N ALA A 2 15.38 -8.09 2.25
CA ALA A 2 14.36 -8.05 3.30
C ALA A 2 13.55 -6.74 3.36
N ASN A 3 14.19 -5.58 3.21
CA ASN A 3 13.47 -4.29 3.21
C ASN A 3 12.51 -4.17 2.02
N ILE A 4 12.91 -4.59 0.82
CA ILE A 4 12.04 -4.59 -0.37
C ILE A 4 10.86 -5.55 -0.14
N ALA A 5 11.13 -6.73 0.40
CA ALA A 5 10.09 -7.68 0.77
C ALA A 5 9.12 -7.08 1.81
N SER A 6 9.61 -6.34 2.81
CA SER A 6 8.76 -5.62 3.77
C SER A 6 7.84 -4.60 3.09
N THR A 7 8.36 -3.86 2.10
CA THR A 7 7.55 -2.94 1.28
C THR A 7 6.47 -3.68 0.49
N LEU A 8 6.82 -4.77 -0.20
CA LEU A 8 5.87 -5.61 -0.94
C LEU A 8 4.82 -6.25 -0.03
N ASN A 9 5.21 -6.64 1.18
CA ASN A 9 4.31 -7.19 2.18
C ASN A 9 3.23 -6.18 2.57
N LYS A 10 3.61 -4.94 2.86
CA LYS A 10 2.66 -3.86 3.17
C LYS A 10 1.76 -3.54 1.99
N LEU A 11 2.32 -3.42 0.80
CA LEU A 11 1.56 -3.20 -0.44
C LEU A 11 0.51 -4.31 -0.66
N ALA A 12 0.91 -5.56 -0.49
CA ALA A 12 0.01 -6.70 -0.63
C ALA A 12 -1.09 -6.71 0.43
N ALA A 13 -0.77 -6.37 1.68
CA ALA A 13 -1.76 -6.25 2.74
C ALA A 13 -2.82 -5.18 2.44
N ASP A 14 -2.39 -4.02 1.94
CA ASP A 14 -3.29 -2.94 1.53
C ASP A 14 -4.19 -3.38 0.37
N ASN A 15 -3.63 -4.03 -0.64
CA ASN A 15 -4.41 -4.52 -1.77
C ASN A 15 -5.46 -5.57 -1.36
N CYS A 16 -5.11 -6.50 -0.47
CA CYS A 16 -6.08 -7.45 0.09
C CYS A 16 -7.23 -6.74 0.80
N MET A 17 -6.92 -5.71 1.59
CA MET A 17 -7.92 -4.94 2.35
C MET A 17 -8.79 -4.09 1.42
N TYR A 18 -8.18 -3.39 0.47
CA TYR A 18 -8.85 -2.48 -0.46
C TYR A 18 -9.75 -3.19 -1.46
N LEU A 19 -9.40 -4.42 -1.87
CA LEU A 19 -10.25 -5.27 -2.71
C LEU A 19 -11.46 -5.83 -1.94
N SER A 20 -11.37 -5.96 -0.62
CA SER A 20 -12.41 -6.62 0.17
C SER A 20 -13.76 -5.90 0.05
N GLY A 21 -14.85 -6.67 0.12
CA GLY A 21 -16.21 -6.13 -0.08
C GLY A 21 -16.65 -5.06 0.94
N ASN A 22 -15.96 -4.94 2.09
CA ASN A 22 -16.23 -3.89 3.07
C ASN A 22 -15.68 -2.53 2.64
N PHE A 23 -14.61 -2.52 1.84
CA PHE A 23 -13.93 -1.30 1.38
C PHE A 23 -14.24 -1.02 -0.10
N GLY A 24 -13.98 -1.97 -1.00
CA GLY A 24 -14.25 -1.81 -2.43
C GLY A 24 -13.55 -0.60 -3.06
N PHE A 25 -12.35 -0.27 -2.59
CA PHE A 25 -11.56 0.87 -3.10
C PHE A 25 -10.92 0.56 -4.45
N ILE A 26 -10.57 -0.70 -4.65
CA ILE A 26 -9.95 -1.18 -5.89
C ILE A 26 -10.62 -2.47 -6.31
N SER A 27 -10.50 -2.79 -7.60
CA SER A 27 -10.91 -4.06 -8.17
C SER A 27 -9.92 -4.52 -9.23
N TYR A 28 -9.98 -5.81 -9.55
CA TYR A 28 -9.16 -6.45 -10.58
C TYR A 28 -10.03 -7.24 -11.56
N PRO A 29 -9.54 -7.47 -12.80
CA PRO A 29 -10.12 -8.42 -13.75
C PRO A 29 -10.34 -9.79 -13.12
N LYS A 30 -11.34 -10.52 -13.62
CA LYS A 30 -11.75 -11.81 -13.03
C LYS A 30 -10.62 -12.83 -13.12
N GLU A 31 -9.79 -12.74 -14.15
CA GLU A 31 -8.66 -13.62 -14.43
C GLU A 31 -7.53 -13.46 -13.39
N LEU A 32 -7.49 -12.34 -12.68
CA LEU A 32 -6.49 -12.01 -11.66
C LEU A 32 -6.99 -12.24 -10.22
N THR A 33 -8.19 -12.81 -10.07
CA THR A 33 -8.79 -13.14 -8.78
C THR A 33 -9.40 -14.52 -8.84
N THR A 34 -9.32 -15.32 -7.77
CA THR A 34 -10.15 -16.54 -7.73
C THR A 34 -11.54 -16.20 -7.20
N GLY A 35 -12.51 -17.09 -7.43
CA GLY A 35 -13.87 -16.92 -6.94
C GLY A 35 -14.45 -18.20 -6.38
N SER A 36 -15.69 -18.12 -5.91
CA SER A 36 -16.45 -19.30 -5.46
C SER A 36 -17.45 -19.71 -6.54
N SER A 37 -17.60 -21.02 -6.77
CA SER A 37 -18.65 -21.56 -7.64
C SER A 37 -20.06 -21.26 -7.14
N ILE A 38 -20.25 -21.10 -5.82
CA ILE A 38 -21.53 -20.80 -5.18
C ILE A 38 -21.76 -19.30 -5.06
N MET A 39 -20.70 -18.51 -4.83
CA MET A 39 -20.78 -17.05 -4.68
C MET A 39 -20.12 -16.36 -5.88
N PRO A 40 -20.87 -16.11 -6.97
CA PRO A 40 -20.31 -15.60 -8.23
C PRO A 40 -19.73 -14.18 -8.13
N HIS A 41 -20.11 -13.41 -7.09
CA HIS A 41 -19.60 -12.08 -6.81
C HIS A 41 -18.33 -12.08 -5.93
N LYS A 42 -17.99 -13.22 -5.31
CA LYS A 42 -16.83 -13.33 -4.42
C LYS A 42 -15.55 -13.37 -5.25
N LYS A 43 -14.69 -12.38 -5.04
CA LYS A 43 -13.34 -12.29 -5.63
C LYS A 43 -12.30 -12.33 -4.52
N ASN A 44 -11.37 -13.29 -4.59
CA ASN A 44 -10.30 -13.46 -3.62
C ASN A 44 -9.00 -12.81 -4.16
N PRO A 45 -8.21 -12.14 -3.30
CA PRO A 45 -6.95 -11.50 -3.68
C PRO A 45 -5.76 -12.47 -3.67
N ASP A 46 -5.89 -13.70 -4.18
CA ASP A 46 -4.91 -14.78 -3.97
C ASP A 46 -3.48 -14.39 -4.36
N VAL A 47 -3.32 -13.67 -5.47
CA VAL A 47 -2.01 -13.19 -5.95
C VAL A 47 -1.35 -12.30 -4.90
N TRP A 48 -2.10 -11.37 -4.30
CA TRP A 48 -1.61 -10.51 -3.23
C TRP A 48 -1.35 -11.29 -1.94
N GLU A 49 -2.17 -12.31 -1.62
CA GLU A 49 -1.91 -13.17 -0.47
C GLU A 49 -0.59 -13.94 -0.60
N LEU A 50 -0.30 -14.46 -1.80
CA LEU A 50 0.97 -15.11 -2.11
C LEU A 50 2.15 -14.13 -2.04
N ILE A 51 2.02 -12.93 -2.63
CA ILE A 51 3.05 -11.88 -2.51
C ILE A 51 3.32 -11.58 -1.04
N ARG A 52 2.28 -11.43 -0.22
CA ARG A 52 2.41 -11.16 1.22
C ARG A 52 3.13 -12.29 1.94
N ALA A 53 2.74 -13.55 1.70
CA ALA A 53 3.32 -14.72 2.35
C ALA A 53 4.80 -14.94 1.98
N HIS A 54 5.13 -14.90 0.69
CA HIS A 54 6.52 -15.00 0.23
C HIS A 54 7.36 -13.82 0.71
N SER A 55 6.79 -12.61 0.77
CA SER A 55 7.48 -11.45 1.34
C SER A 55 7.81 -11.62 2.83
N ASN A 56 6.94 -12.27 3.62
CA ASN A 56 7.25 -12.62 5.01
C ASN A 56 8.43 -13.59 5.10
N ARG A 57 8.49 -14.59 4.22
CA ARG A 57 9.63 -15.53 4.16
C ARG A 57 10.94 -14.82 3.79
N LEU A 58 10.91 -13.90 2.84
CA LEU A 58 12.12 -13.13 2.47
C LEU A 58 12.60 -12.19 3.58
N GLN A 59 11.71 -11.74 4.46
CA GLN A 59 12.09 -10.94 5.63
C GLN A 59 12.86 -11.75 6.69
N SER A 60 12.70 -13.08 6.76
CA SER A 60 13.47 -13.92 7.69
C SER A 60 14.87 -14.27 7.20
N LEU A 61 15.17 -14.04 5.92
CA LEU A 61 16.46 -14.38 5.31
C LEU A 61 17.69 -13.82 6.06
N PRO A 62 17.72 -12.55 6.52
CA PRO A 62 18.87 -12.04 7.25
C PRO A 62 19.15 -12.81 8.55
N ASN A 63 18.09 -13.26 9.24
CA ASN A 63 18.23 -14.05 10.45
C ASN A 63 18.78 -15.45 10.13
N GLU A 64 18.27 -16.09 9.07
CA GLU A 64 18.77 -17.39 8.62
C GLU A 64 20.27 -17.32 8.27
N ILE A 65 20.67 -16.34 7.44
CA ILE A 65 22.08 -16.12 7.10
C ILE A 65 22.91 -15.86 8.37
N SER A 66 22.44 -14.99 9.27
CA SER A 66 23.17 -14.68 10.51
C SER A 66 23.43 -15.91 11.37
N LEU A 67 22.45 -16.83 11.46
CA LEU A 67 22.59 -18.07 12.22
C LEU A 67 23.52 -19.06 11.52
N MET A 68 23.47 -19.16 10.18
CA MET A 68 24.37 -20.01 9.41
C MET A 68 25.83 -19.58 9.50
N THR A 69 26.08 -18.29 9.75
CA THR A 69 27.43 -17.72 9.83
C THR A 69 27.93 -17.48 11.26
N THR A 70 27.22 -17.96 12.28
CA THR A 70 27.64 -17.77 13.68
C THR A 70 28.71 -18.79 14.09
N ASN A 71 29.50 -18.48 15.13
CA ASN A 71 30.49 -19.37 15.76
C ASN A 71 31.61 -19.92 14.85
N MET A 72 31.84 -19.33 13.68
CA MET A 72 32.95 -19.72 12.80
C MET A 72 34.27 -19.07 13.25
N PRO A 73 35.38 -19.82 13.38
CA PRO A 73 36.70 -19.24 13.59
C PRO A 73 37.23 -18.60 12.29
N HIS A 74 38.43 -18.02 12.32
CA HIS A 74 39.01 -17.37 11.14
C HIS A 74 39.29 -18.38 9.99
N GLY A 75 39.18 -17.91 8.74
CA GLY A 75 39.53 -18.68 7.55
C GLY A 75 38.32 -19.25 6.78
N TYR A 76 38.58 -20.26 5.98
CA TYR A 76 37.57 -20.92 5.14
C TYR A 76 36.81 -22.00 5.92
N HIS A 77 35.49 -21.99 5.81
CA HIS A 77 34.59 -23.01 6.34
C HIS A 77 33.65 -23.51 5.26
N ARG A 78 33.38 -24.83 5.26
CA ARG A 78 32.50 -25.45 4.26
C ARG A 78 31.03 -25.12 4.49
N ASP A 79 30.67 -24.67 5.69
CA ASP A 79 29.35 -24.16 6.11
C ASP A 79 28.80 -23.10 5.14
N TYR A 80 29.68 -22.25 4.61
CA TYR A 80 29.33 -21.24 3.61
C TYR A 80 28.75 -21.81 2.30
N GLN A 81 28.89 -23.11 2.05
CA GLN A 81 28.26 -23.75 0.89
C GLN A 81 26.73 -23.58 0.93
N LEU A 82 26.12 -23.70 2.12
CA LEU A 82 24.68 -23.62 2.29
C LEU A 82 24.11 -22.22 1.96
N LEU A 83 24.92 -21.16 2.00
CA LEU A 83 24.46 -19.82 1.64
C LEU A 83 23.88 -19.76 0.23
N LYS A 84 24.43 -20.54 -0.71
CA LYS A 84 23.96 -20.56 -2.10
C LYS A 84 22.55 -21.16 -2.20
N GLU A 85 22.24 -22.15 -1.36
CA GLU A 85 20.95 -22.83 -1.32
C GLU A 85 19.83 -21.90 -0.84
N VAL A 86 20.17 -20.88 -0.05
CA VAL A 86 19.19 -19.91 0.48
C VAL A 86 19.19 -18.62 -0.36
N LEU A 87 20.35 -18.11 -0.76
CA LEU A 87 20.46 -16.82 -1.41
C LEU A 87 19.90 -16.82 -2.84
N PHE A 88 20.22 -17.82 -3.66
CA PHE A 88 19.76 -17.84 -5.05
C PHE A 88 18.23 -17.98 -5.16
N PRO A 89 17.58 -18.92 -4.47
CA PRO A 89 16.12 -19.01 -4.49
C PRO A 89 15.44 -17.76 -3.94
N ALA A 90 16.06 -17.06 -2.98
CA ALA A 90 15.53 -15.81 -2.45
C ALA A 90 15.59 -14.66 -3.47
N ILE A 91 16.66 -14.58 -4.29
CA ILE A 91 16.77 -13.63 -5.40
C ILE A 91 15.68 -13.92 -6.44
N GLU A 92 15.54 -15.17 -6.87
CA GLU A 92 14.52 -15.60 -7.84
C GLU A 92 13.12 -15.30 -7.32
N THR A 93 12.84 -15.64 -6.05
CA THR A 93 11.55 -15.32 -5.42
C THR A 93 11.29 -13.82 -5.44
N LEU A 94 12.25 -12.99 -5.03
CA LEU A 94 12.07 -11.53 -5.03
C LEU A 94 11.77 -11.00 -6.44
N HIS A 95 12.45 -11.51 -7.46
CA HIS A 95 12.21 -11.14 -8.86
C HIS A 95 10.76 -11.46 -9.26
N THR A 96 10.33 -12.70 -9.04
CA THR A 96 8.95 -13.14 -9.32
C THR A 96 7.92 -12.28 -8.58
N LEU A 97 8.18 -11.92 -7.32
CA LEU A 97 7.26 -11.06 -6.56
C LEU A 97 7.15 -9.65 -7.13
N LEU A 98 8.26 -9.08 -7.64
CA LEU A 98 8.25 -7.78 -8.29
C LEU A 98 7.48 -7.84 -9.62
N GLU A 99 7.68 -8.88 -10.43
CA GLU A 99 6.94 -9.10 -11.69
C GLU A 99 5.44 -9.28 -11.44
N MET A 100 5.07 -10.14 -10.48
CA MET A 100 3.68 -10.35 -10.08
C MET A 100 3.03 -9.04 -9.60
N SER A 101 3.74 -8.28 -8.75
CA SER A 101 3.22 -7.02 -8.23
C SER A 101 3.05 -5.98 -9.34
N HIS A 102 4.01 -5.88 -10.26
CA HIS A 102 3.94 -5.00 -11.41
C HIS A 102 2.73 -5.34 -12.29
N PHE A 103 2.61 -6.60 -12.69
CA PHE A 103 1.52 -7.07 -13.53
C PHE A 103 0.15 -6.86 -12.89
N MET A 104 0.02 -7.13 -11.59
CA MET A 104 -1.23 -6.83 -10.87
C MET A 104 -1.54 -5.33 -10.93
N LEU A 105 -0.58 -4.47 -10.58
CA LEU A 105 -0.79 -3.02 -10.57
C LEU A 105 -1.11 -2.42 -11.95
N GLU A 106 -0.66 -3.02 -13.05
CA GLU A 106 -1.06 -2.59 -14.39
C GLU A 106 -2.57 -2.77 -14.66
N HIS A 107 -3.21 -3.69 -13.94
CA HIS A 107 -4.62 -4.05 -14.12
C HIS A 107 -5.51 -3.57 -12.97
N ILE A 108 -5.00 -2.71 -12.09
CA ILE A 108 -5.78 -2.16 -10.98
C ILE A 108 -6.85 -1.22 -11.51
N VAL A 109 -8.08 -1.37 -11.01
CA VAL A 109 -9.19 -0.45 -11.29
C VAL A 109 -9.58 0.23 -9.98
N VAL A 110 -9.41 1.55 -9.92
CA VAL A 110 -9.76 2.36 -8.74
C VAL A 110 -11.24 2.73 -8.78
N ASN A 111 -11.91 2.64 -7.64
CA ASN A 111 -13.28 3.13 -7.50
C ASN A 111 -13.29 4.66 -7.29
N GLU A 112 -13.52 5.39 -8.37
CA GLU A 112 -13.56 6.87 -8.35
C GLU A 112 -14.80 7.43 -7.64
N ASP A 113 -15.85 6.63 -7.48
CA ASP A 113 -17.13 7.05 -6.87
C ASP A 113 -17.24 6.66 -5.39
N ILE A 114 -16.16 6.22 -4.74
CA ILE A 114 -16.22 5.74 -3.34
C ILE A 114 -16.80 6.80 -2.38
N LEU A 115 -16.59 8.09 -2.67
CA LEU A 115 -17.06 9.21 -1.87
C LEU A 115 -18.57 9.49 -2.04
N SER A 116 -19.28 8.82 -2.96
CA SER A 116 -20.75 8.89 -3.02
C SER A 116 -21.40 8.17 -1.83
N ASP A 117 -20.69 7.22 -1.22
CA ASP A 117 -21.14 6.50 -0.05
C ASP A 117 -21.24 7.43 1.19
N PRO A 118 -22.42 7.54 1.83
CA PRO A 118 -22.63 8.38 3.01
C PRO A 118 -21.68 8.09 4.17
N ARG A 119 -21.14 6.86 4.28
CA ARG A 119 -20.19 6.47 5.32
C ARG A 119 -18.94 7.34 5.34
N TYR A 120 -18.57 7.94 4.20
CA TYR A 120 -17.40 8.81 4.07
C TYR A 120 -17.71 10.30 4.24
N GLY A 121 -18.96 10.67 4.58
CA GLY A 121 -19.35 12.08 4.76
C GLY A 121 -18.51 12.81 5.81
N TYR A 122 -18.10 12.13 6.88
CA TYR A 122 -17.31 12.75 7.96
C TYR A 122 -15.83 12.95 7.65
N LEU A 123 -15.31 12.42 6.53
CA LEU A 123 -13.91 12.63 6.12
C LEU A 123 -13.57 14.12 5.96
N PHE A 124 -14.57 14.94 5.63
CA PHE A 124 -14.39 16.37 5.33
C PHE A 124 -14.51 17.27 6.56
N THR A 125 -14.69 16.72 7.77
CA THR A 125 -14.79 17.51 9.02
C THR A 125 -13.54 18.36 9.27
N VAL A 126 -12.35 17.79 9.04
CA VAL A 126 -11.09 18.53 9.19
C VAL A 126 -10.95 19.64 8.14
N GLU A 127 -11.44 19.41 6.92
CA GLU A 127 -11.44 20.43 5.87
C GLU A 127 -12.34 21.61 6.25
N GLU A 128 -13.52 21.34 6.79
CA GLU A 128 -14.44 22.37 7.26
C GLU A 128 -13.87 23.16 8.46
N VAL A 129 -13.19 22.48 9.40
CA VAL A 129 -12.45 23.16 10.47
C VAL A 129 -11.38 24.08 9.90
N ASN A 130 -10.58 23.60 8.95
CA ASN A 130 -9.53 24.40 8.32
C ASN A 130 -10.11 25.60 7.55
N LYS A 131 -11.23 25.43 6.84
CA LYS A 131 -11.94 26.51 6.14
C LYS A 131 -12.35 27.63 7.09
N ARG A 132 -12.93 27.30 8.24
CA ARG A 132 -13.31 28.27 9.29
C ARG A 132 -12.11 28.97 9.90
N VAL A 133 -11.01 28.25 10.09
CA VAL A 133 -9.75 28.83 10.57
C VAL A 133 -9.18 29.83 9.57
N LEU A 134 -9.19 29.49 8.28
CA LEU A 134 -8.77 30.40 7.21
C LEU A 134 -9.67 31.64 7.10
N GLN A 135 -10.92 31.56 7.56
CA GLN A 135 -11.84 32.70 7.68
C GLN A 135 -11.63 33.53 8.95
N GLY A 136 -10.68 33.16 9.81
CA GLY A 136 -10.28 33.91 11.00
C GLY A 136 -10.81 33.37 12.33
N ILE A 137 -11.53 32.25 12.34
CA ILE A 137 -12.02 31.62 13.58
C ILE A 137 -10.86 30.90 14.27
N PRO A 138 -10.63 31.08 15.59
CA PRO A 138 -9.63 30.30 16.32
C PRO A 138 -9.89 28.79 16.17
N PHE A 139 -8.84 27.99 15.96
CA PHE A 139 -8.96 26.54 15.71
C PHE A 139 -9.84 25.81 16.71
N ARG A 140 -9.73 26.12 18.00
CA ARG A 140 -10.53 25.50 19.06
C ARG A 140 -12.02 25.76 18.88
N GLU A 141 -12.39 26.98 18.50
CA GLU A 141 -13.78 27.37 18.26
C GLU A 141 -14.32 26.71 17.00
N ALA A 142 -13.55 26.72 15.90
CA ALA A 142 -13.91 26.04 14.66
C ALA A 142 -14.14 24.53 14.89
N TYR A 143 -13.24 23.86 15.61
CA TYR A 143 -13.37 22.45 15.99
C TYR A 143 -14.64 22.18 16.82
N GLN A 144 -14.94 23.04 17.80
CA GLN A 144 -16.14 22.91 18.64
C GLN A 144 -17.43 23.10 17.82
N GLN A 145 -17.46 24.07 16.92
CA GLN A 145 -18.62 24.33 16.07
C GLN A 145 -18.90 23.15 15.12
N VAL A 146 -17.88 22.66 14.41
CA VAL A 146 -18.01 21.50 13.51
C VAL A 146 -18.38 20.24 14.30
N GLY A 147 -17.77 20.03 15.48
CA GLY A 147 -18.12 18.91 16.35
C GLY A 147 -19.58 18.94 16.80
N LYS A 148 -20.13 20.12 17.08
CA LYS A 148 -21.55 20.31 17.42
C LYS A 148 -22.46 19.98 16.24
N GLU A 149 -22.13 20.47 15.05
CA GLU A 149 -22.91 20.18 13.82
C GLU A 149 -22.97 18.68 13.50
N VAL A 150 -21.86 17.97 13.72
CA VAL A 150 -21.80 16.51 13.56
C VAL A 150 -22.70 15.82 14.59
N GLN A 151 -22.64 16.22 15.86
CA GLN A 151 -23.49 15.65 16.92
C GLN A 151 -24.98 15.89 16.69
N GLU A 152 -25.32 17.06 16.15
CA GLU A 152 -26.70 17.45 15.84
C GLU A 152 -27.20 16.84 14.51
N GLY A 153 -26.33 16.16 13.74
CA GLY A 153 -26.69 15.52 12.48
C GLY A 153 -26.97 16.49 11.33
N ILE A 154 -26.54 17.75 11.46
CA ILE A 154 -26.74 18.82 10.46
C ILE A 154 -25.46 19.11 9.65
N PHE A 155 -24.38 18.37 9.90
CA PHE A 155 -23.11 18.57 9.22
C PHE A 155 -23.21 18.25 7.72
N HIS A 156 -22.88 19.25 6.91
CA HIS A 156 -22.72 19.12 5.48
C HIS A 156 -21.41 19.81 5.06
N ALA A 157 -20.59 19.10 4.29
CA ALA A 157 -19.34 19.64 3.78
C ALA A 157 -19.25 19.47 2.26
N GLU A 158 -18.57 20.43 1.63
CA GLU A 158 -18.17 20.32 0.24
C GLU A 158 -17.15 19.19 0.08
N LYS A 159 -17.36 18.29 -0.89
CA LYS A 159 -16.47 17.15 -1.14
C LYS A 159 -15.25 17.52 -1.99
N ARG A 160 -15.18 18.75 -2.52
CA ARG A 160 -14.04 19.22 -3.31
C ARG A 160 -12.97 19.76 -2.38
N VAL A 161 -11.75 19.28 -2.56
CA VAL A 161 -10.63 19.59 -1.68
C VAL A 161 -9.50 20.18 -2.50
N HIS A 162 -8.91 21.26 -2.01
CA HIS A 162 -7.80 21.97 -2.66
C HIS A 162 -6.55 21.88 -1.81
N HIS A 163 -5.91 20.70 -1.79
CA HIS A 163 -4.65 20.52 -1.08
C HIS A 163 -3.45 20.83 -1.97
N SER A 164 -2.52 21.64 -1.46
CA SER A 164 -1.26 21.99 -2.12
C SER A 164 -0.07 21.14 -1.65
N HIS A 165 -0.20 20.47 -0.49
CA HIS A 165 0.86 19.68 0.13
C HIS A 165 1.25 18.47 -0.72
N ALA A 166 2.55 18.21 -0.85
CA ALA A 166 3.05 17.04 -1.56
C ALA A 166 2.51 15.73 -0.96
N GLY A 167 2.02 14.83 -1.81
CA GLY A 167 1.42 13.55 -1.43
C GLY A 167 -0.05 13.63 -1.02
N SER A 168 -0.68 14.81 -1.06
CA SER A 168 -2.11 14.97 -0.79
C SER A 168 -2.97 14.65 -2.03
N ILE A 169 -4.28 14.51 -1.85
CA ILE A 169 -5.23 14.23 -2.94
C ILE A 169 -5.17 15.26 -4.09
N GLY A 170 -4.84 16.52 -3.78
CA GLY A 170 -4.68 17.59 -4.78
C GLY A 170 -3.28 17.70 -5.38
N ASN A 171 -2.28 17.02 -4.81
CA ASN A 171 -0.90 17.05 -5.25
C ASN A 171 -0.21 15.71 -4.94
N LEU A 172 -0.58 14.68 -5.69
CA LEU A 172 -0.03 13.32 -5.55
C LEU A 172 1.45 13.20 -5.94
N CYS A 173 2.03 14.25 -6.53
CA CYS A 173 3.40 14.29 -7.03
C CYS A 173 3.75 13.15 -8.02
N THR A 174 2.78 12.65 -8.78
CA THR A 174 2.97 11.51 -9.70
C THR A 174 3.92 11.84 -10.85
N LYS A 175 3.95 13.11 -11.30
CA LYS A 175 4.88 13.57 -12.33
C LYS A 175 6.33 13.56 -11.83
N GLU A 176 6.55 14.02 -10.62
CA GLU A 176 7.85 14.06 -9.95
C GLU A 176 8.35 12.65 -9.65
N ILE A 177 7.47 11.77 -9.21
CA ILE A 177 7.77 10.35 -9.00
C ILE A 177 8.19 9.70 -10.33
N ARG A 178 7.45 9.96 -11.41
CA ARG A 178 7.79 9.44 -12.74
C ARG A 178 9.16 9.91 -13.20
N LYS A 179 9.46 11.21 -13.06
CA LYS A 179 10.77 11.77 -13.39
C LYS A 179 11.89 11.12 -12.57
N LYS A 180 11.69 10.91 -11.27
CA LYS A 180 12.66 10.19 -10.42
C LYS A 180 12.90 8.76 -10.90
N MET A 181 11.83 8.07 -11.30
CA MET A 181 11.91 6.70 -11.85
C MET A 181 12.69 6.67 -13.18
N GLU A 182 12.40 7.60 -14.09
CA GLU A 182 13.11 7.75 -15.37
C GLU A 182 14.60 8.01 -15.15
N MET A 183 14.96 8.88 -14.20
CA MET A 183 16.36 9.14 -13.85
C MET A 183 17.04 7.90 -13.24
N ALA A 184 16.37 7.17 -12.35
CA ALA A 184 16.92 5.99 -11.69
C ALA A 184 17.05 4.78 -12.62
N SER A 185 16.28 4.73 -13.72
CA SER A 185 16.31 3.66 -14.71
C SER A 185 17.30 3.91 -15.85
N GLN A 186 17.97 5.07 -15.89
CA GLN A 186 19.04 5.29 -16.85
C GLN A 186 20.21 4.33 -16.56
N PRO A 187 20.82 3.73 -17.59
CA PRO A 187 22.01 2.89 -17.41
C PRO A 187 23.09 3.69 -16.71
N ILE A 188 23.71 3.10 -15.68
CA ILE A 188 24.92 3.64 -15.08
C ILE A 188 25.99 3.62 -16.19
N GLN A 189 26.45 4.82 -16.60
CA GLN A 189 27.56 4.97 -17.54
C GLN A 189 28.88 4.46 -16.93
#